data_AF-A0A1D7QWS9-F1
#
_entry.id   AF-A0A1D7QWS9-F1
#
_cell.length_a   1.000
_cell.length_b   1.000
_cell.length_c   1.000
_cell.angle_alpha   90.00
_cell.angle_beta   90.00
_cell.angle_gamma   90.00
#
_symmetry.space_group_name_H-M   'P 1'
#
loop_
_entity.id
_entity.type
_entity.pdbx_description
1 polymer ?
#
loop_
_entity_poly.entity_id
_entity_poly.type
_entity_poly.pdbx_seq_one_letter_code
_entity_poly.pdbx_strand_id
1 'polypeptide(L)'
;MKASELKNKLIEKSRELEIDKIGFASADPFVTLKSRLEDQQSLGFETGFEKGSVKERTEPERLLPEAKTIVSIAMAYPSKLKNPPRSVKGDRRGVFCRASWGEDYHHILKRKLKALEAYLHELMPDERTAVMVDTGELSDRAVAERAGIGWSAKNCAIITPEFGSYVYLGEMLMTAYVEPDTPLEDQCGSCTKCIDACPTDALIQGGQLDSSKCIAYLTLTKSMIPKEYRQKLGNRLYGCDTCQVVCPENKGKNHTHHEEMTPDPEKAKPQLIPLLSLSNKEFKRTFGEVSGSWRGKKPIQRNALIALANFKDVSAVPAIEEVLKNDQRPVMRATAAWALSEIKGDEAMPRLEAHLDDETADEVIAEIADVMKHLSRTTRL
;
A
#
# COMPACT_ATOMS: atom_id res chain seq x y z
N MET A 1 -35.48 -6.48 18.90
CA MET A 1 -34.60 -7.67 18.80
C MET A 1 -33.61 -7.66 19.95
N LYS A 2 -33.20 -8.81 20.51
CA LYS A 2 -32.15 -8.83 21.56
C LYS A 2 -30.76 -8.61 20.92
N ALA A 3 -29.83 -8.00 21.65
CA ALA A 3 -28.47 -7.74 21.15
C ALA A 3 -27.72 -9.01 20.70
N SER A 4 -27.85 -10.10 21.46
CA SER A 4 -27.25 -11.40 21.10
C SER A 4 -27.86 -12.02 19.84
N GLU A 5 -29.17 -11.83 19.64
CA GLU A 5 -29.87 -12.30 18.44
C GLU A 5 -29.41 -11.52 17.20
N LEU A 6 -29.29 -10.19 17.31
CA LEU A 6 -28.78 -9.34 16.24
C LEU A 6 -27.34 -9.72 15.87
N LYS A 7 -26.46 -9.91 16.87
CA LYS A 7 -25.07 -10.34 16.66
C LYS A 7 -25.00 -11.62 15.82
N ASN A 8 -25.77 -12.64 16.19
CA ASN A 8 -25.79 -13.92 15.50
C ASN A 8 -26.28 -13.78 14.06
N LYS A 9 -27.35 -13.00 13.83
CA LYS A 9 -27.86 -12.72 12.48
C LYS A 9 -26.82 -12.02 11.59
N LEU A 10 -26.09 -11.05 12.13
CA LEU A 10 -25.02 -10.37 11.38
C LEU A 10 -23.85 -11.32 11.05
N ILE A 11 -23.47 -12.22 11.96
CA ILE A 11 -22.45 -13.24 11.72
C ILE A 11 -22.90 -14.25 10.65
N GLU A 12 -24.16 -14.71 10.71
CA GLU A 12 -24.73 -15.60 9.70
C GLU A 12 -24.74 -14.91 8.33
N LYS A 13 -25.21 -13.66 8.28
CA LYS A 13 -25.21 -12.87 7.05
C LYS A 13 -23.81 -12.64 6.50
N SER A 14 -22.82 -12.40 7.35
CA SER A 14 -21.46 -12.18 6.89
C SER A 14 -20.91 -13.41 6.14
N ARG A 15 -21.26 -14.63 6.58
CA ARG A 15 -20.88 -15.88 5.91
C ARG A 15 -21.56 -16.03 4.55
N GLU A 16 -22.85 -15.70 4.45
CA GLU A 16 -23.56 -15.66 3.15
C GLU A 16 -22.94 -14.66 2.18
N LEU A 17 -22.40 -13.56 2.70
CA LEU A 17 -21.70 -12.54 1.94
C LEU A 17 -20.22 -12.88 1.70
N GLU A 18 -19.74 -14.05 2.11
CA GLU A 18 -18.34 -14.48 1.96
C GLU A 18 -17.35 -13.52 2.65
N ILE A 19 -17.73 -12.95 3.79
CA ILE A 19 -16.80 -12.24 4.66
C ILE A 19 -16.04 -13.26 5.51
N ASP A 20 -14.72 -13.27 5.41
CA ASP A 20 -13.87 -14.30 6.03
C ASP A 20 -13.80 -14.22 7.55
N LYS A 21 -13.83 -13.00 8.08
CA LYS A 21 -13.89 -12.76 9.52
C LYS A 21 -14.69 -11.52 9.82
N ILE A 22 -15.51 -11.59 10.85
CA ILE A 22 -16.29 -10.47 11.39
C ILE A 22 -16.04 -10.41 12.90
N GLY A 23 -15.96 -9.19 13.42
CA GLY A 23 -15.76 -8.92 14.84
C GLY A 23 -16.52 -7.67 15.27
N PHE A 24 -16.82 -7.55 16.55
CA PHE A 24 -17.62 -6.45 17.10
C PHE A 24 -16.82 -5.73 18.19
N ALA A 25 -16.78 -4.40 18.14
CA ALA A 25 -16.14 -3.58 19.16
C ALA A 25 -17.13 -2.54 19.72
N SER A 26 -16.90 -2.04 20.94
CA SER A 26 -17.60 -0.84 21.41
C SER A 26 -17.27 0.36 20.52
N ALA A 27 -18.13 1.37 20.49
CA ALA A 27 -17.86 2.65 19.83
C ALA A 27 -17.15 3.68 20.75
N ASP A 28 -16.57 3.23 21.87
CA ASP A 28 -15.87 4.10 22.81
C ASP A 28 -14.64 4.77 22.16
N PRO A 29 -14.14 5.89 22.71
CA PRO A 29 -12.93 6.53 22.22
C PRO A 29 -11.69 5.62 22.26
N PHE A 30 -10.86 5.69 21.22
CA PHE A 30 -9.57 5.00 21.15
C PHE A 30 -8.47 5.79 21.86
N VAL A 31 -8.50 5.83 23.20
CA VAL A 31 -7.62 6.69 24.03
C VAL A 31 -6.14 6.40 23.79
N THR A 32 -5.72 5.13 23.75
CA THR A 32 -4.32 4.75 23.49
C THR A 32 -3.88 5.12 22.08
N LEU A 33 -4.75 4.94 21.08
CA LEU A 33 -4.46 5.32 19.70
C LEU A 33 -4.25 6.83 19.59
N LYS A 34 -5.06 7.64 20.29
CA LYS A 34 -4.93 9.09 20.30
C LYS A 34 -3.53 9.55 20.67
N SER A 35 -3.00 9.04 21.78
CA SER A 35 -1.63 9.36 22.20
C SER A 35 -0.60 8.92 21.16
N ARG A 36 -0.75 7.71 20.59
CA ARG A 36 0.15 7.21 19.53
C ARG A 36 0.12 8.06 18.27
N LEU A 37 -1.05 8.56 17.86
CA LEU A 37 -1.19 9.43 16.69
C LEU A 37 -0.49 10.77 16.93
N GLU A 38 -0.69 11.37 18.10
CA GLU A 38 -0.02 12.63 18.49
C GLU A 38 1.51 12.47 18.52
N ASP A 39 2.00 11.35 19.07
CA ASP A 39 3.43 11.03 19.08
C ASP A 39 3.98 10.89 17.65
N GLN A 40 3.32 10.10 16.79
CA GLN A 40 3.72 9.90 15.40
C GLN A 40 3.73 11.21 14.60
N GLN A 41 2.79 12.13 14.87
CA GLN A 41 2.76 13.46 14.28
C GLN A 41 3.92 14.33 14.75
N SER A 42 4.21 14.32 16.05
CA SER A 42 5.33 15.09 16.62
C SER A 42 6.69 14.66 16.06
N LEU A 43 6.82 13.37 15.73
CA LEU A 43 8.01 12.78 15.13
C LEU A 43 8.09 12.96 13.60
N GLY A 44 7.02 13.45 12.96
CA GLY A 44 6.94 13.57 11.50
C GLY A 44 6.89 12.22 10.77
N PHE A 45 6.36 11.17 11.41
CA PHE A 45 6.35 9.80 10.89
C PHE A 45 5.06 9.45 10.10
N GLU A 46 4.13 10.38 9.96
CA GLU A 46 2.90 10.22 9.16
C GLU A 46 3.14 10.33 7.65
N THR A 47 2.17 9.90 6.83
CA THR A 47 2.27 9.94 5.37
C THR A 47 1.60 11.16 4.74
N GLY A 48 0.62 11.73 5.44
CA GLY A 48 -0.34 12.68 4.90
C GLY A 48 -1.47 12.03 4.10
N PHE A 49 -1.58 10.69 4.09
CA PHE A 49 -2.73 9.97 3.55
C PHE A 49 -3.79 9.70 4.60
N GLU A 50 -3.43 9.80 5.88
CA GLU A 50 -4.32 9.65 7.00
C GLU A 50 -5.41 10.75 6.96
N LYS A 51 -6.68 10.35 6.91
CA LYS A 51 -7.81 11.28 6.81
C LYS A 51 -8.30 11.71 8.19
N GLY A 52 -8.67 12.99 8.29
CA GLY A 52 -9.30 13.56 9.48
C GLY A 52 -8.33 13.96 10.58
N SER A 53 -8.81 14.76 11.52
CA SER A 53 -8.10 15.16 12.73
C SER A 53 -7.93 13.98 13.70
N VAL A 54 -6.93 14.02 14.57
CA VAL A 54 -6.72 12.99 15.62
C VAL A 54 -8.02 12.65 16.37
N LYS A 55 -8.88 13.65 16.64
CA LYS A 55 -10.18 13.45 17.29
C LYS A 55 -11.15 12.65 16.41
N GLU A 56 -11.31 12.99 15.14
CA GLU A 56 -12.17 12.22 14.22
C GLU A 56 -11.71 10.77 14.06
N ARG A 57 -10.40 10.54 14.09
CA ARG A 57 -9.80 9.20 13.97
C ARG A 57 -9.95 8.34 15.22
N THR A 58 -10.28 8.95 16.37
CA THR A 58 -10.25 8.29 17.69
C THR A 58 -11.54 8.43 18.49
N GLU A 59 -12.48 9.27 18.08
CA GLU A 59 -13.75 9.51 18.77
C GLU A 59 -14.92 9.13 17.83
N PRO A 60 -15.34 7.84 17.79
CA PRO A 60 -16.35 7.36 16.82
C PRO A 60 -17.67 8.12 16.83
N GLU A 61 -18.09 8.64 17.99
CA GLU A 61 -19.30 9.47 18.14
C GLU A 61 -19.30 10.74 17.26
N ARG A 62 -18.12 11.23 16.86
CA ARG A 62 -18.02 12.35 15.91
C ARG A 62 -18.42 11.98 14.49
N LEU A 63 -18.20 10.73 14.12
CA LEU A 63 -18.46 10.20 12.78
C LEU A 63 -19.92 9.73 12.66
N LEU A 64 -20.45 9.17 13.76
CA LEU A 64 -21.83 8.76 13.88
C LEU A 64 -22.32 9.09 15.30
N PRO A 65 -23.14 10.15 15.48
CA PRO A 65 -23.74 10.45 16.78
C PRO A 65 -24.52 9.25 17.32
N GLU A 66 -24.39 8.99 18.62
CA GLU A 66 -25.00 7.84 19.32
C GLU A 66 -24.50 6.47 18.84
N ALA A 67 -23.33 6.41 18.18
CA ALA A 67 -22.69 5.14 17.85
C ALA A 67 -22.48 4.30 19.13
N LYS A 68 -22.81 3.00 19.04
CA LYS A 68 -22.66 2.05 20.15
C LYS A 68 -21.72 0.90 19.81
N THR A 69 -21.73 0.47 18.54
CA THR A 69 -20.93 -0.66 18.09
C THR A 69 -20.20 -0.33 16.79
N ILE A 70 -18.99 -0.87 16.66
CA ILE A 70 -18.24 -0.92 15.41
C ILE A 70 -18.17 -2.38 14.96
N VAL A 71 -18.69 -2.67 13.77
CA VAL A 71 -18.53 -3.98 13.11
C VAL A 71 -17.26 -3.92 12.28
N SER A 72 -16.28 -4.76 12.58
CA SER A 72 -15.06 -4.92 11.79
C SER A 72 -15.16 -6.16 10.92
N ILE A 73 -14.71 -6.08 9.67
CA ILE A 73 -14.61 -7.21 8.77
C ILE A 73 -13.17 -7.38 8.27
N ALA A 74 -12.81 -8.62 7.93
CA ALA A 74 -11.61 -8.94 7.20
C ALA A 74 -11.91 -9.89 6.04
N MET A 75 -11.24 -9.66 4.91
CA MET A 75 -11.28 -10.55 3.74
C MET A 75 -9.87 -10.93 3.31
N ALA A 76 -9.60 -12.23 3.21
CA ALA A 76 -8.29 -12.78 2.89
C ALA A 76 -7.99 -12.68 1.40
N TYR A 77 -6.79 -12.21 1.06
CA TYR A 77 -6.37 -12.05 -0.34
C TYR A 77 -5.23 -13.02 -0.72
N PRO A 78 -5.06 -13.34 -2.01
CA PRO A 78 -4.02 -14.25 -2.46
C PRO A 78 -2.61 -13.71 -2.21
N SER A 79 -1.72 -14.59 -1.74
CA SER A 79 -0.32 -14.24 -1.45
C SER A 79 0.66 -14.83 -2.46
N LYS A 80 0.18 -15.66 -3.39
CA LYS A 80 0.96 -16.30 -4.44
C LYS A 80 0.37 -16.00 -5.81
N LEU A 81 1.24 -15.63 -6.73
CA LEU A 81 0.90 -15.45 -8.13
C LEU A 81 0.99 -16.81 -8.84
N LYS A 82 -0.08 -17.25 -9.51
CA LYS A 82 -0.07 -18.48 -10.32
C LYS A 82 0.68 -18.21 -11.63
N ASN A 83 1.58 -19.11 -12.02
CA ASN A 83 2.38 -19.01 -13.25
C ASN A 83 3.03 -17.63 -13.46
N PRO A 84 3.81 -17.12 -12.49
CA PRO A 84 4.34 -15.77 -12.56
C PRO A 84 5.29 -15.63 -13.76
N PRO A 85 5.14 -14.61 -14.62
CA PRO A 85 6.03 -14.43 -15.75
C PRO A 85 7.47 -14.21 -15.25
N ARG A 86 8.46 -14.75 -15.99
CA ARG A 86 9.86 -14.63 -15.60
C ARG A 86 10.37 -13.22 -15.91
N SER A 87 11.22 -12.68 -15.03
CA SER A 87 11.93 -11.42 -15.27
C SER A 87 13.35 -11.78 -15.71
N VAL A 88 13.69 -11.51 -16.96
CA VAL A 88 14.99 -11.88 -17.57
C VAL A 88 15.63 -10.67 -18.24
N LYS A 89 16.92 -10.76 -18.57
CA LYS A 89 17.62 -9.69 -19.31
C LYS A 89 16.91 -9.44 -20.65
N GLY A 90 16.64 -8.18 -21.00
CA GLY A 90 15.85 -7.84 -22.19
C GLY A 90 14.33 -7.88 -22.00
N ASP A 91 13.84 -8.52 -20.94
CA ASP A 91 12.42 -8.57 -20.57
C ASP A 91 12.26 -8.44 -19.04
N ARG A 92 12.77 -7.34 -18.50
CA ARG A 92 12.70 -7.05 -17.07
C ARG A 92 11.30 -6.65 -16.67
N ARG A 93 10.84 -7.21 -15.55
CA ARG A 93 9.50 -6.97 -15.00
C ARG A 93 9.54 -6.35 -13.61
N GLY A 94 8.62 -5.42 -13.37
CA GLY A 94 8.36 -4.86 -12.05
C GLY A 94 7.31 -5.67 -11.29
N VAL A 95 7.03 -5.31 -10.04
CA VAL A 95 6.00 -5.98 -9.21
C VAL A 95 5.10 -4.99 -8.51
N PHE A 96 3.80 -5.28 -8.46
CA PHE A 96 2.83 -4.66 -7.56
C PHE A 96 2.71 -5.50 -6.28
N CYS A 97 2.52 -4.85 -5.13
CA CYS A 97 2.22 -5.53 -3.87
C CYS A 97 0.92 -6.35 -3.98
N ARG A 98 0.80 -7.36 -3.12
CA ARG A 98 -0.37 -8.26 -3.09
C ARG A 98 -1.69 -7.53 -2.84
N ALA A 99 -1.65 -6.43 -2.07
CA ALA A 99 -2.82 -5.58 -1.79
C ALA A 99 -3.34 -4.79 -3.02
N SER A 100 -2.70 -4.93 -4.18
CA SER A 100 -3.10 -4.33 -5.46
C SER A 100 -3.31 -5.39 -6.54
N TRP A 101 -3.59 -6.62 -6.16
CA TRP A 101 -3.94 -7.70 -7.08
C TRP A 101 -5.45 -7.85 -7.19
N GLY A 102 -5.93 -8.14 -8.41
CA GLY A 102 -7.37 -8.23 -8.70
C GLY A 102 -8.05 -6.86 -8.72
N GLU A 103 -9.36 -6.87 -8.52
CA GLU A 103 -10.17 -5.66 -8.36
C GLU A 103 -9.76 -4.91 -7.07
N ASP A 104 -9.88 -3.58 -7.11
CA ASP A 104 -9.63 -2.71 -5.97
C ASP A 104 -10.47 -3.09 -4.74
N TYR A 105 -9.79 -3.44 -3.65
CA TYR A 105 -10.41 -3.86 -2.39
C TYR A 105 -11.36 -2.82 -1.80
N HIS A 106 -11.16 -1.53 -2.10
CA HIS A 106 -12.11 -0.49 -1.69
C HIS A 106 -13.51 -0.77 -2.21
N HIS A 107 -13.63 -1.22 -3.46
CA HIS A 107 -14.92 -1.55 -4.07
C HIS A 107 -15.48 -2.86 -3.53
N ILE A 108 -14.62 -3.87 -3.38
CA ILE A 108 -15.01 -5.19 -2.86
C ILE A 108 -15.59 -5.05 -1.45
N LEU A 109 -14.82 -4.52 -0.50
CA LEU A 109 -15.23 -4.45 0.90
C LEU A 109 -16.43 -3.51 1.08
N LYS A 110 -16.48 -2.39 0.34
CA LYS A 110 -17.64 -1.49 0.39
C LYS A 110 -18.91 -2.16 -0.10
N ARG A 111 -18.86 -3.00 -1.15
CA ARG A 111 -20.03 -3.80 -1.58
C ARG A 111 -20.48 -4.75 -0.47
N LYS A 112 -19.55 -5.48 0.16
CA LYS A 112 -19.87 -6.44 1.23
C LYS A 112 -20.45 -5.72 2.47
N LEU A 113 -19.86 -4.61 2.89
CA LEU A 113 -20.36 -3.80 4.02
C LEU A 113 -21.71 -3.15 3.71
N LYS A 114 -21.94 -2.66 2.50
CA LYS A 114 -23.25 -2.11 2.10
C LYS A 114 -24.34 -3.17 2.02
N ALA A 115 -24.01 -4.40 1.65
CA ALA A 115 -24.95 -5.51 1.73
C ALA A 115 -25.27 -5.88 3.19
N LEU A 116 -24.28 -5.85 4.09
CA LEU A 116 -24.49 -6.07 5.52
C LEU A 116 -25.31 -4.93 6.17
N GLU A 117 -25.05 -3.68 5.77
CA GLU A 117 -25.81 -2.49 6.16
C GLU A 117 -27.27 -2.59 5.74
N ALA A 118 -27.55 -2.97 4.48
CA ALA A 118 -28.90 -3.17 3.99
C ALA A 118 -29.65 -4.24 4.80
N TYR A 119 -28.99 -5.36 5.10
CA TYR A 119 -29.56 -6.41 5.94
C TYR A 119 -29.86 -5.92 7.37
N LEU A 120 -28.97 -5.11 7.97
CA LEU A 120 -29.25 -4.49 9.27
C LEU A 120 -30.51 -3.63 9.21
N HIS A 121 -30.67 -2.78 8.19
CA HIS A 121 -31.84 -1.92 8.05
C HIS A 121 -33.14 -2.69 7.75
N GLU A 122 -33.07 -3.88 7.13
CA GLU A 122 -34.23 -4.78 7.03
C GLU A 122 -34.71 -5.28 8.40
N LEU A 123 -33.77 -5.55 9.32
CA LEU A 123 -34.08 -6.01 10.68
C LEU A 123 -34.46 -4.86 11.61
N MET A 124 -33.83 -3.70 11.43
CA MET A 124 -33.87 -2.55 12.32
C MET A 124 -33.86 -1.23 11.50
N PRO A 125 -35.00 -0.80 10.95
CA PRO A 125 -35.07 0.31 9.98
C PRO A 125 -34.63 1.69 10.51
N ASP A 126 -34.72 1.91 11.82
CA ASP A 126 -34.40 3.21 12.44
C ASP A 126 -32.93 3.35 12.85
N GLU A 127 -32.14 2.28 12.73
CA GLU A 127 -30.71 2.31 13.09
C GLU A 127 -29.91 3.05 12.04
N ARG A 128 -28.95 3.85 12.49
CA ARG A 128 -28.03 4.59 11.61
C ARG A 128 -26.70 3.89 11.54
N THR A 129 -26.04 4.05 10.40
CA THR A 129 -24.78 3.40 10.08
C THR A 129 -23.81 4.34 9.37
N ALA A 130 -22.52 4.06 9.47
CA ALA A 130 -21.48 4.69 8.66
C ALA A 130 -20.43 3.65 8.25
N VAL A 131 -20.29 3.42 6.94
CA VAL A 131 -19.38 2.42 6.34
C VAL A 131 -18.06 3.07 5.93
N MET A 132 -16.95 2.44 6.28
CA MET A 132 -15.58 2.90 6.01
C MET A 132 -14.70 1.74 5.54
N VAL A 133 -13.80 2.05 4.60
CA VAL A 133 -12.75 1.15 4.10
C VAL A 133 -11.59 2.04 3.68
N ASP A 134 -10.46 2.02 4.40
CA ASP A 134 -9.17 2.73 4.19
C ASP A 134 -9.23 4.27 4.15
N THR A 135 -10.17 4.80 3.39
CA THR A 135 -10.44 6.23 3.12
C THR A 135 -11.40 6.88 4.13
N GLY A 136 -11.76 6.14 5.18
CA GLY A 136 -12.49 6.65 6.34
C GLY A 136 -11.56 7.39 7.30
N GLU A 137 -12.15 7.98 8.34
CA GLU A 137 -11.41 8.68 9.39
C GLU A 137 -10.82 7.70 10.42
N LEU A 138 -11.53 6.62 10.77
CA LEU A 138 -11.04 5.65 11.75
C LEU A 138 -9.72 4.99 11.30
N SER A 139 -9.01 4.41 12.27
CA SER A 139 -7.95 3.46 11.95
C SER A 139 -8.55 2.05 11.86
N ASP A 140 -8.71 1.53 10.65
CA ASP A 140 -9.23 0.19 10.37
C ASP A 140 -8.47 -0.88 11.18
N ARG A 141 -7.16 -0.68 11.38
CA ARG A 141 -6.31 -1.57 12.18
C ARG A 141 -6.66 -1.53 13.66
N ALA A 142 -6.82 -0.35 14.24
CA ALA A 142 -7.21 -0.24 15.65
C ALA A 142 -8.63 -0.77 15.90
N VAL A 143 -9.53 -0.57 14.93
CA VAL A 143 -10.87 -1.17 14.94
C VAL A 143 -10.77 -2.70 14.93
N ALA A 144 -9.99 -3.26 14.00
CA ALA A 144 -9.81 -4.71 13.87
C ALA A 144 -9.15 -5.36 15.10
N GLU A 145 -8.16 -4.69 15.72
CA GLU A 145 -7.56 -5.12 16.99
C GLU A 145 -8.61 -5.16 18.11
N ARG A 146 -9.36 -4.06 18.29
CA ARG A 146 -10.38 -3.95 19.34
C ARG A 146 -11.54 -4.93 19.14
N ALA A 147 -11.87 -5.24 17.89
CA ALA A 147 -12.95 -6.14 17.51
C ALA A 147 -12.55 -7.62 17.51
N GLY A 148 -11.31 -7.97 17.88
CA GLY A 148 -10.87 -9.36 17.92
C GLY A 148 -10.72 -10.01 16.52
N ILE A 149 -10.48 -9.22 15.47
CA ILE A 149 -10.13 -9.77 14.14
C ILE A 149 -8.74 -10.39 14.20
N GLY A 150 -7.80 -9.69 14.81
CA GLY A 150 -6.39 -10.06 14.91
C GLY A 150 -5.66 -9.20 15.94
N TRP A 151 -4.34 -9.37 16.04
CA TRP A 151 -3.49 -8.53 16.90
C TRP A 151 -2.62 -7.58 16.07
N SER A 152 -2.26 -6.44 16.64
CA SER A 152 -1.29 -5.51 16.02
C SER A 152 0.12 -6.07 16.15
N ALA A 153 0.70 -6.53 15.04
CA ALA A 153 2.03 -7.11 15.04
C ALA A 153 3.16 -6.07 14.93
N LYS A 154 4.40 -6.49 15.22
CA LYS A 154 5.59 -5.64 15.15
C LYS A 154 5.86 -5.00 13.78
N ASN A 155 5.33 -5.57 12.69
CA ASN A 155 5.39 -4.98 11.35
C ASN A 155 4.27 -3.96 11.05
N CYS A 156 3.49 -3.58 12.08
CA CYS A 156 2.33 -2.69 12.04
C CYS A 156 1.09 -3.24 11.32
N ALA A 157 1.08 -4.49 10.84
CA ALA A 157 -0.10 -5.12 10.26
C ALA A 157 -0.98 -5.77 11.35
N ILE A 158 -2.27 -5.93 11.04
CA ILE A 158 -3.14 -6.83 11.80
C ILE A 158 -2.89 -8.25 11.30
N ILE A 159 -2.64 -9.18 12.22
CA ILE A 159 -2.45 -10.60 11.91
C ILE A 159 -3.62 -11.39 12.48
N THR A 160 -4.25 -12.17 11.62
CA THR A 160 -5.29 -13.13 11.98
C THR A 160 -4.68 -14.54 12.13
N PRO A 161 -5.12 -15.36 13.10
CA PRO A 161 -4.67 -16.75 13.19
C PRO A 161 -4.89 -17.57 11.91
N GLU A 162 -6.01 -17.33 11.23
CA GLU A 162 -6.49 -18.10 10.09
C GLU A 162 -5.79 -17.70 8.79
N PHE A 163 -5.66 -16.39 8.55
CA PHE A 163 -5.26 -15.84 7.25
C PHE A 163 -3.90 -15.13 7.27
N GLY A 164 -3.27 -15.00 8.45
CA GLY A 164 -2.06 -14.21 8.63
C GLY A 164 -2.37 -12.72 8.50
N SER A 165 -1.42 -11.95 7.97
CA SER A 165 -1.60 -10.52 7.65
C SER A 165 -2.17 -10.25 6.26
N TYR A 166 -2.43 -11.30 5.48
CA TYR A 166 -2.95 -11.18 4.11
C TYR A 166 -4.46 -11.00 4.10
N VAL A 167 -4.94 -9.94 4.76
CA VAL A 167 -6.34 -9.54 4.82
C VAL A 167 -6.52 -8.07 4.50
N TYR A 168 -7.58 -7.73 3.77
CA TYR A 168 -8.13 -6.38 3.71
C TYR A 168 -9.03 -6.15 4.92
N LEU A 169 -9.14 -4.90 5.38
CA LEU A 169 -9.96 -4.50 6.53
C LEU A 169 -11.00 -3.46 6.11
N GLY A 170 -12.13 -3.46 6.80
CA GLY A 170 -13.12 -2.40 6.70
C GLY A 170 -14.10 -2.48 7.87
N GLU A 171 -14.90 -1.45 8.04
CA GLU A 171 -15.78 -1.35 9.19
C GLU A 171 -17.09 -0.63 8.91
N MET A 172 -18.06 -0.88 9.79
CA MET A 172 -19.35 -0.21 9.84
C MET A 172 -19.65 0.21 11.28
N LEU A 173 -19.75 1.51 11.51
CA LEU A 173 -20.33 2.06 12.74
C LEU A 173 -21.83 1.85 12.73
N MET A 174 -22.43 1.58 13.89
CA MET A 174 -23.88 1.53 14.06
C MET A 174 -24.34 2.06 15.43
N THR A 175 -25.56 2.61 15.45
CA THR A 175 -26.25 3.04 16.69
C THR A 175 -26.88 1.89 17.47
N ALA A 176 -26.98 0.72 16.83
CA ALA A 176 -27.45 -0.51 17.45
C ALA A 176 -26.38 -1.05 18.40
N TYR A 177 -26.81 -1.54 19.57
CA TYR A 177 -25.89 -2.19 20.51
C TYR A 177 -25.78 -3.70 20.24
N VAL A 178 -24.54 -4.16 20.12
CA VAL A 178 -24.16 -5.57 20.15
C VAL A 178 -22.98 -5.74 21.13
N GLU A 179 -22.98 -6.86 21.85
CA GLU A 179 -21.91 -7.21 22.78
C GLU A 179 -20.54 -7.29 22.06
N PRO A 180 -19.52 -6.54 22.50
CA PRO A 180 -18.18 -6.58 21.92
C PRO A 180 -17.53 -7.97 22.00
N ASP A 181 -16.61 -8.23 21.08
CA ASP A 181 -15.66 -9.33 21.14
C ASP A 181 -14.41 -8.94 21.93
N THR A 182 -13.59 -9.94 22.25
CA THR A 182 -12.35 -9.76 23.01
C THR A 182 -11.15 -9.63 22.08
N PRO A 183 -10.26 -8.63 22.26
CA PRO A 183 -9.00 -8.55 21.55
C PRO A 183 -8.13 -9.81 21.71
N LEU A 184 -7.35 -10.13 20.68
CA LEU A 184 -6.44 -11.27 20.70
C LEU A 184 -5.10 -10.90 21.35
N GLU A 185 -4.45 -11.89 21.95
CA GLU A 185 -3.10 -11.73 22.49
C GLU A 185 -2.05 -11.60 21.38
N ASP A 186 -1.04 -10.75 21.59
CA ASP A 186 0.13 -10.63 20.71
C ASP A 186 0.89 -11.96 20.64
N GLN A 187 1.15 -12.44 19.41
CA GLN A 187 1.91 -13.66 19.15
C GLN A 187 3.31 -13.42 18.57
N CYS A 188 3.78 -12.18 18.48
CA CYS A 188 5.11 -11.86 17.96
C CYS A 188 6.23 -12.32 18.90
N GLY A 189 6.00 -12.29 20.22
CA GLY A 189 7.00 -12.66 21.23
C GLY A 189 8.33 -11.91 21.05
N SER A 190 9.45 -12.64 21.08
CA SER A 190 10.80 -12.06 20.86
C SER A 190 11.20 -11.89 19.39
N CYS A 191 10.35 -12.26 18.43
CA CYS A 191 10.68 -12.20 17.00
C CYS A 191 10.93 -10.75 16.52
N THR A 192 11.95 -10.56 15.66
CA THR A 192 12.32 -9.26 15.05
C THR A 192 12.44 -9.32 13.52
N LYS A 193 12.15 -10.46 12.89
CA LYS A 193 12.41 -10.71 11.46
C LYS A 193 11.92 -9.61 10.50
N CYS A 194 10.76 -9.01 10.77
CA CYS A 194 10.21 -7.96 9.94
C CYS A 194 10.97 -6.63 10.06
N ILE A 195 11.46 -6.31 11.26
CA ILE A 195 12.29 -5.15 11.55
C ILE A 195 13.64 -5.33 10.84
N ASP A 196 14.29 -6.47 11.08
CA ASP A 196 15.61 -6.81 10.53
C ASP A 196 15.61 -6.88 9.00
N ALA A 197 14.48 -7.27 8.38
CA ALA A 197 14.36 -7.37 6.93
C ALA A 197 13.88 -6.09 6.24
N CYS A 198 13.50 -5.05 6.99
CA CYS A 198 12.98 -3.82 6.39
C CYS A 198 14.09 -3.11 5.60
N PRO A 199 14.00 -2.97 4.26
CA PRO A 199 15.16 -2.53 3.47
C PRO A 199 15.64 -1.11 3.79
N THR A 200 14.75 -0.29 4.35
CA THR A 200 14.97 1.13 4.64
C THR A 200 14.99 1.44 6.12
N ASP A 201 14.94 0.42 6.98
CA ASP A 201 14.86 0.59 8.44
C ASP A 201 13.66 1.47 8.86
N ALA A 202 12.58 1.43 8.07
CA ALA A 202 11.37 2.22 8.32
C ALA A 202 10.61 1.73 9.56
N LEU A 203 10.75 0.45 9.92
CA LEU A 203 10.25 -0.07 11.18
C LEU A 203 11.26 0.26 12.28
N ILE A 204 11.08 1.40 12.94
CA ILE A 204 11.99 1.92 13.97
C ILE A 204 12.06 0.95 15.16
N GLN A 205 10.91 0.38 15.53
CA GLN A 205 10.76 -0.67 16.52
C GLN A 205 9.45 -1.42 16.26
N GLY A 206 9.16 -2.43 17.11
CA GLY A 206 7.93 -3.21 16.99
C GLY A 206 6.68 -2.33 17.09
N GLY A 207 5.90 -2.26 16.01
CA GLY A 207 4.64 -1.51 15.97
C GLY A 207 4.82 -0.01 15.70
N GLN A 208 6.03 0.45 15.38
CA GLN A 208 6.29 1.85 15.04
C GLN A 208 6.94 1.99 13.66
N LEU A 209 6.30 2.74 12.78
CA LEU A 209 6.74 2.98 11.42
C LEU A 209 7.08 4.47 11.22
N ASP A 210 8.28 4.75 10.75
CA ASP A 210 8.62 6.01 10.09
C ASP A 210 8.20 5.89 8.62
N SER A 211 7.02 6.42 8.31
CA SER A 211 6.41 6.19 7.00
C SER A 211 7.15 6.92 5.88
N SER A 212 7.90 7.99 6.19
CA SER A 212 8.73 8.71 5.22
C SER A 212 9.80 7.81 4.58
N LYS A 213 10.24 6.79 5.31
CA LYS A 213 11.23 5.79 4.85
C LYS A 213 10.60 4.55 4.25
N CYS A 214 9.31 4.32 4.45
CA CYS A 214 8.65 3.08 4.06
C CYS A 214 8.58 2.96 2.54
N ILE A 215 9.12 1.88 1.96
CA ILE A 215 9.07 1.67 0.49
C ILE A 215 7.64 1.68 -0.02
N ALA A 216 6.68 1.14 0.75
CA ALA A 216 5.28 1.21 0.36
C ALA A 216 4.87 2.68 0.13
N TYR A 217 5.06 3.57 1.10
CA TYR A 217 4.80 5.01 0.93
C TYR A 217 5.60 5.63 -0.22
N LEU A 218 6.92 5.41 -0.25
CA LEU A 218 7.81 5.99 -1.26
C LEU A 218 7.33 5.69 -2.69
N THR A 219 6.88 4.46 -2.96
CA THR A 219 6.37 4.10 -4.30
C THR A 219 5.11 4.86 -4.72
N LEU A 220 4.35 5.44 -3.79
CA LEU A 220 3.11 6.20 -4.01
C LEU A 220 3.33 7.73 -4.16
N THR A 221 4.49 8.23 -3.73
CA THR A 221 4.84 9.66 -3.81
C THR A 221 4.87 10.14 -5.27
N LYS A 222 4.59 11.43 -5.49
CA LYS A 222 4.59 12.05 -6.83
C LYS A 222 5.86 12.84 -7.14
N SER A 223 6.75 13.02 -6.16
CA SER A 223 8.03 13.70 -6.24
C SER A 223 9.16 12.75 -6.65
N MET A 224 10.38 13.25 -6.75
CA MET A 224 11.57 12.41 -6.80
C MET A 224 11.69 11.54 -5.54
N ILE A 225 12.21 10.32 -5.72
CA ILE A 225 12.56 9.44 -4.60
C ILE A 225 13.93 9.87 -4.07
N PRO A 226 14.10 10.05 -2.74
CA PRO A 226 15.40 10.34 -2.15
C PRO A 226 16.45 9.31 -2.56
N LYS A 227 17.67 9.78 -2.83
CA LYS A 227 18.72 8.99 -3.50
C LYS A 227 19.05 7.70 -2.74
N GLU A 228 19.11 7.80 -1.41
CA GLU A 228 19.37 6.69 -0.49
C GLU A 228 18.33 5.56 -0.57
N TYR A 229 17.15 5.80 -1.13
CA TYR A 229 16.10 4.79 -1.26
C TYR A 229 15.95 4.22 -2.66
N ARG A 230 16.47 4.87 -3.71
CA ARG A 230 16.25 4.45 -5.12
C ARG A 230 16.71 3.02 -5.38
N GLN A 231 17.89 2.65 -4.91
CA GLN A 231 18.38 1.27 -5.05
C GLN A 231 17.59 0.28 -4.17
N LYS A 232 17.14 0.71 -2.98
CA LYS A 232 16.36 -0.12 -2.04
C LYS A 232 14.96 -0.48 -2.55
N LEU A 233 14.38 0.32 -3.47
CA LEU A 233 13.11 0.01 -4.12
C LEU A 233 13.16 -1.34 -4.86
N GLY A 234 14.32 -1.76 -5.37
CA GLY A 234 14.44 -2.95 -6.21
C GLY A 234 13.62 -2.79 -7.48
N ASN A 235 12.72 -3.73 -7.76
CA ASN A 235 11.79 -3.68 -8.89
C ASN A 235 10.31 -3.43 -8.49
N ARG A 236 10.08 -2.86 -7.30
CA ARG A 236 8.72 -2.59 -6.81
C ARG A 236 8.14 -1.36 -7.50
N LEU A 237 7.00 -1.53 -8.15
CA LEU A 237 6.26 -0.47 -8.84
C LEU A 237 5.22 0.20 -7.94
N TYR A 238 4.64 -0.55 -7.02
CA TYR A 238 3.63 -0.09 -6.07
C TYR A 238 3.63 -0.97 -4.82
N GLY A 239 3.74 -0.35 -3.64
CA GLY A 239 3.73 -1.03 -2.35
C GLY A 239 5.00 -1.84 -2.05
N CYS A 240 5.01 -2.48 -0.88
CA CYS A 240 6.08 -3.36 -0.43
C CYS A 240 5.54 -4.43 0.51
N ASP A 241 5.84 -5.70 0.24
CA ASP A 241 5.37 -6.83 1.06
C ASP A 241 6.47 -7.44 1.95
N THR A 242 7.68 -6.88 1.96
CA THR A 242 8.85 -7.53 2.60
C THR A 242 8.60 -7.88 4.06
N CYS A 243 8.06 -6.95 4.86
CA CYS A 243 7.79 -7.17 6.28
C CYS A 243 6.67 -8.20 6.55
N GLN A 244 5.83 -8.50 5.55
CA GLN A 244 4.81 -9.54 5.62
C GLN A 244 5.37 -10.89 5.14
N VAL A 245 6.13 -10.91 4.04
CA VAL A 245 6.69 -12.13 3.44
C VAL A 245 7.65 -12.85 4.39
N VAL A 246 8.42 -12.12 5.20
CA VAL A 246 9.34 -12.71 6.17
C VAL A 246 8.68 -13.13 7.49
N CYS A 247 7.41 -12.76 7.70
CA CYS A 247 6.70 -13.01 8.95
C CYS A 247 6.38 -14.51 9.09
N PRO A 248 6.74 -15.17 10.21
CA PRO A 248 6.42 -16.57 10.46
C PRO A 248 4.92 -16.89 10.40
N GLU A 249 4.07 -15.96 10.83
CA GLU A 249 2.61 -16.11 10.86
C GLU A 249 1.96 -16.19 9.47
N ASN A 250 2.68 -15.73 8.45
CA ASN A 250 2.27 -15.83 7.05
C ASN A 250 2.74 -17.12 6.37
N LYS A 251 3.49 -17.98 7.08
CA LYS A 251 3.99 -19.24 6.50
C LYS A 251 2.81 -20.13 6.11
N GLY A 252 2.74 -20.49 4.84
CA GLY A 252 1.68 -21.34 4.29
C GLY A 252 0.35 -20.64 4.03
N LYS A 253 0.20 -19.35 4.35
CA LYS A 253 -1.03 -18.59 4.12
C LYS A 253 -1.12 -18.15 2.65
N ASN A 254 -2.12 -18.66 1.94
CA ASN A 254 -2.46 -18.25 0.58
C ASN A 254 -3.92 -18.64 0.30
N HIS A 255 -4.82 -17.66 0.26
CA HIS A 255 -6.26 -17.87 0.11
C HIS A 255 -6.73 -17.31 -1.24
N THR A 256 -7.56 -18.06 -1.96
CA THR A 256 -7.87 -17.78 -3.37
C THR A 256 -9.35 -17.99 -3.70
N HIS A 257 -10.23 -17.93 -2.70
CA HIS A 257 -11.65 -18.22 -2.86
C HIS A 257 -12.47 -17.01 -3.33
N HIS A 258 -11.97 -15.78 -3.19
CA HIS A 258 -12.56 -14.58 -3.81
C HIS A 258 -12.06 -14.42 -5.24
N GLU A 259 -12.93 -14.69 -6.21
CA GLU A 259 -12.58 -14.65 -7.64
C GLU A 259 -12.12 -13.26 -8.07
N GLU A 260 -12.78 -12.20 -7.58
CA GLU A 260 -12.47 -10.81 -7.89
C GLU A 260 -11.07 -10.36 -7.42
N MET A 261 -10.48 -11.05 -6.45
CA MET A 261 -9.11 -10.79 -5.95
C MET A 261 -8.04 -11.55 -6.73
N THR A 262 -8.42 -12.35 -7.73
CA THR A 262 -7.49 -13.16 -8.51
C THR A 262 -6.54 -12.26 -9.32
N PRO A 263 -5.22 -12.37 -9.14
CA PRO A 263 -4.27 -11.57 -9.89
C PRO A 263 -4.18 -11.99 -11.36
N ASP A 264 -4.23 -11.01 -12.26
CA ASP A 264 -3.68 -11.13 -13.60
C ASP A 264 -2.14 -11.01 -13.52
N PRO A 265 -1.37 -12.05 -13.89
CA PRO A 265 0.09 -12.03 -13.82
C PRO A 265 0.76 -10.94 -14.66
N GLU A 266 0.16 -10.52 -15.78
CA GLU A 266 0.72 -9.46 -16.61
C GLU A 266 0.49 -8.07 -16.00
N LYS A 267 -0.59 -7.88 -15.22
CA LYS A 267 -0.83 -6.65 -14.45
C LYS A 267 -0.05 -6.63 -13.12
N ALA A 268 0.01 -7.76 -12.42
CA ALA A 268 0.72 -7.88 -11.15
C ALA A 268 2.25 -7.82 -11.31
N LYS A 269 2.76 -8.30 -12.45
CA LYS A 269 4.18 -8.35 -12.78
C LYS A 269 4.47 -7.86 -14.21
N PRO A 270 4.21 -6.57 -14.50
CA PRO A 270 4.28 -6.03 -15.86
C PRO A 270 5.72 -5.84 -16.34
N GLN A 271 5.90 -5.85 -17.67
CA GLN A 271 7.15 -5.50 -18.34
C GLN A 271 7.49 -4.01 -18.09
N LEU A 272 8.75 -3.72 -17.79
CA LEU A 272 9.17 -2.37 -17.39
C LEU A 272 9.24 -1.39 -18.56
N ILE A 273 9.83 -1.80 -19.69
CA ILE A 273 10.03 -0.91 -20.86
C ILE A 273 8.67 -0.43 -21.42
N PRO A 274 7.67 -1.30 -21.67
CA PRO A 274 6.36 -0.87 -22.17
C PRO A 274 5.62 0.10 -21.23
N LEU A 275 5.90 0.08 -19.91
CA LEU A 275 5.30 1.02 -18.99
C LEU A 275 5.75 2.47 -19.26
N LEU A 276 6.98 2.69 -19.75
CA LEU A 276 7.53 4.04 -19.92
C LEU A 276 6.75 4.87 -20.95
N SER A 277 6.23 4.25 -22.00
CA SER A 277 5.47 4.91 -23.08
C SER A 277 3.95 4.86 -22.91
N LEU A 278 3.46 4.23 -21.84
CA LEU A 278 2.02 3.99 -21.63
C LEU A 278 1.22 5.31 -21.61
N SER A 279 0.20 5.44 -22.46
CA SER A 279 -0.70 6.61 -22.45
C SER A 279 -1.64 6.60 -21.24
N ASN A 280 -2.29 7.74 -20.94
CA ASN A 280 -3.29 7.78 -19.86
C ASN A 280 -4.50 6.86 -20.15
N LYS A 281 -4.91 6.77 -21.42
CA LYS A 281 -6.02 5.90 -21.85
C LYS A 281 -5.67 4.43 -21.67
N GLU A 282 -4.46 4.02 -22.09
CA GLU A 282 -3.99 2.66 -21.91
C GLU A 282 -3.77 2.31 -20.44
N PHE A 283 -3.20 3.23 -19.65
CA PHE A 283 -3.06 3.03 -18.21
C PHE A 283 -4.40 2.77 -17.54
N LYS A 284 -5.42 3.60 -17.81
CA LYS A 284 -6.75 3.41 -17.24
C LYS A 284 -7.37 2.08 -17.68
N ARG A 285 -7.22 1.70 -18.96
CA ARG A 285 -7.73 0.42 -19.47
C ARG A 285 -7.04 -0.78 -18.84
N THR A 286 -5.72 -0.72 -18.63
CA THR A 286 -4.95 -1.87 -18.15
C THR A 286 -4.97 -1.99 -16.63
N PHE A 287 -4.78 -0.89 -15.91
CA PHE A 287 -4.57 -0.85 -14.46
C PHE A 287 -5.71 -0.18 -13.69
N GLY A 288 -6.69 0.45 -14.36
CA GLY A 288 -7.69 1.29 -13.68
C GLY A 288 -8.61 0.57 -12.68
N GLU A 289 -8.61 -0.77 -12.69
CA GLU A 289 -9.39 -1.60 -11.76
C GLU A 289 -8.59 -2.02 -10.53
N VAL A 290 -7.26 -1.84 -10.52
CA VAL A 290 -6.43 -2.22 -9.36
C VAL A 290 -6.25 -1.03 -8.41
N SER A 291 -6.19 -1.31 -7.11
CA SER A 291 -5.98 -0.28 -6.07
C SER A 291 -4.73 0.57 -6.33
N GLY A 292 -3.67 -0.04 -6.86
CA GLY A 292 -2.41 0.63 -7.18
C GLY A 292 -2.48 1.73 -8.26
N SER A 293 -3.62 1.89 -8.92
CA SER A 293 -3.81 2.91 -9.95
C SER A 293 -4.25 4.28 -9.42
N TRP A 294 -4.59 4.40 -8.12
CA TRP A 294 -5.20 5.60 -7.54
C TRP A 294 -4.36 6.88 -7.65
N ARG A 295 -3.02 6.76 -7.74
CA ARG A 295 -2.09 7.88 -7.94
C ARG A 295 -1.82 8.23 -9.40
N GLY A 296 -2.45 7.50 -10.33
CA GLY A 296 -2.19 7.56 -11.76
C GLY A 296 -0.84 6.92 -12.15
N LYS A 297 -0.51 6.99 -13.44
CA LYS A 297 0.69 6.31 -13.99
C LYS A 297 2.04 6.89 -13.55
N LYS A 298 2.09 8.15 -13.13
CA LYS A 298 3.36 8.87 -12.93
C LYS A 298 4.29 8.16 -11.91
N PRO A 299 3.85 7.83 -10.68
CA PRO A 299 4.71 7.12 -9.73
C PRO A 299 5.15 5.75 -10.24
N ILE A 300 4.25 5.00 -10.89
CA ILE A 300 4.55 3.68 -11.45
C ILE A 300 5.62 3.77 -12.54
N GLN A 301 5.51 4.72 -13.46
CA GLN A 301 6.51 4.94 -14.52
C GLN A 301 7.86 5.40 -13.95
N ARG A 302 7.86 6.29 -12.96
CA ARG A 302 9.09 6.68 -12.23
C ARG A 302 9.74 5.46 -11.57
N ASN A 303 8.94 4.62 -10.90
CA ASN A 303 9.44 3.41 -10.27
C ASN A 303 9.94 2.38 -11.29
N ALA A 304 9.37 2.36 -12.51
CA ALA A 304 9.85 1.53 -13.60
C ALA A 304 11.24 1.96 -14.08
N LEU A 305 11.51 3.26 -14.23
CA LEU A 305 12.86 3.79 -14.50
C LEU A 305 13.84 3.35 -13.40
N ILE A 306 13.43 3.48 -12.13
CA ILE A 306 14.27 3.07 -11.00
C ILE A 306 14.56 1.57 -11.04
N ALA A 307 13.56 0.74 -11.33
CA ALA A 307 13.73 -0.70 -11.45
C ALA A 307 14.68 -1.09 -12.59
N LEU A 308 14.60 -0.42 -13.75
CA LEU A 308 15.48 -0.65 -14.89
C LEU A 308 16.94 -0.30 -14.55
N ALA A 309 17.15 0.83 -13.85
CA ALA A 309 18.45 1.22 -13.34
C ALA A 309 19.02 0.19 -12.36
N ASN A 310 18.20 -0.28 -11.41
CA ASN A 310 18.59 -1.29 -10.42
C ASN A 310 18.95 -2.64 -11.08
N PHE A 311 18.34 -2.98 -12.22
CA PHE A 311 18.72 -4.15 -13.02
C PHE A 311 19.97 -3.95 -13.90
N LYS A 312 20.48 -2.71 -14.01
CA LYS A 312 21.48 -2.28 -15.00
C LYS A 312 21.11 -2.74 -16.42
N ASP A 313 19.84 -2.57 -16.80
CA ASP A 313 19.31 -3.15 -18.03
C ASP A 313 19.64 -2.31 -19.27
N VAL A 314 20.77 -2.61 -19.92
CA VAL A 314 21.27 -1.88 -21.09
C VAL A 314 20.27 -1.84 -22.25
N SER A 315 19.39 -2.84 -22.41
CA SER A 315 18.37 -2.83 -23.47
C SER A 315 17.29 -1.76 -23.27
N ALA A 316 17.17 -1.20 -22.06
CA ALA A 316 16.20 -0.14 -21.79
C ALA A 316 16.73 1.27 -22.12
N VAL A 317 18.01 1.42 -22.42
CA VAL A 317 18.66 2.72 -22.67
C VAL A 317 17.92 3.55 -23.73
N PRO A 318 17.51 3.02 -24.90
CA PRO A 318 16.77 3.81 -25.88
C PRO A 318 15.44 4.35 -25.33
N ALA A 319 14.73 3.56 -24.53
CA ALA A 319 13.46 3.99 -23.93
C ALA A 319 13.67 5.03 -22.81
N ILE A 320 14.76 4.92 -22.05
CA ILE A 320 15.13 5.89 -21.01
C ILE A 320 15.55 7.22 -21.65
N GLU A 321 16.33 7.19 -22.73
CA GLU A 321 16.70 8.39 -23.50
C GLU A 321 15.47 9.10 -24.08
N GLU A 322 14.48 8.34 -24.58
CA GLU A 322 13.21 8.89 -25.06
C GLU A 322 12.45 9.62 -23.94
N VAL A 323 12.40 9.04 -22.73
CA VAL A 323 11.79 9.70 -21.56
C VAL A 323 12.58 10.95 -21.17
N LEU A 324 13.91 10.88 -21.13
CA LEU A 324 14.76 12.02 -20.82
C LEU A 324 14.50 13.17 -21.80
N LYS A 325 14.41 12.88 -23.10
CA LYS A 325 14.26 13.92 -24.12
C LYS A 325 12.85 14.52 -24.20
N ASN A 326 11.81 13.69 -24.16
CA ASN A 326 10.48 14.08 -24.63
C ASN A 326 9.39 14.10 -23.55
N ASP A 327 9.64 13.55 -22.35
CA ASP A 327 8.63 13.55 -21.30
C ASP A 327 8.40 14.95 -20.73
N GLN A 328 7.15 15.39 -20.70
CA GLN A 328 6.78 16.73 -20.24
C GLN A 328 6.94 16.91 -18.72
N ARG A 329 7.13 15.83 -17.96
CA ARG A 329 7.16 15.86 -16.50
C ARG A 329 8.61 15.91 -15.99
N PRO A 330 9.04 16.97 -15.28
CA PRO A 330 10.41 17.10 -14.76
C PRO A 330 10.90 15.89 -13.96
N VAL A 331 10.09 15.39 -13.01
CA VAL A 331 10.40 14.17 -12.23
C VAL A 331 10.75 12.96 -13.11
N MET A 332 10.10 12.80 -14.27
CA MET A 332 10.39 11.69 -15.18
C MET A 332 11.74 11.88 -15.86
N ARG A 333 12.02 13.08 -16.37
CA ARG A 333 13.31 13.42 -17.01
C ARG A 333 14.47 13.32 -16.03
N ALA A 334 14.34 13.89 -14.84
CA ALA A 334 15.33 13.80 -13.77
C ALA A 334 15.59 12.34 -13.37
N THR A 335 14.55 11.52 -13.19
CA THR A 335 14.71 10.09 -12.89
C THR A 335 15.37 9.34 -14.05
N ALA A 336 15.07 9.70 -15.30
CA ALA A 336 15.66 9.08 -16.48
C ALA A 336 17.15 9.41 -16.60
N ALA A 337 17.56 10.66 -16.32
CA ALA A 337 18.97 11.06 -16.25
C ALA A 337 19.75 10.21 -15.22
N TRP A 338 19.21 10.09 -14.00
CA TRP A 338 19.80 9.23 -12.97
C TRP A 338 19.83 7.75 -13.41
N ALA A 339 18.75 7.24 -13.98
CA ALA A 339 18.70 5.85 -14.44
C ALA A 339 19.75 5.57 -15.53
N LEU A 340 19.95 6.51 -16.45
CA LEU A 340 20.94 6.41 -17.51
C LEU A 340 22.36 6.34 -16.95
N SER A 341 22.70 7.17 -15.96
CA SER A 341 24.02 7.11 -15.33
C SER A 341 24.27 5.82 -14.57
N GLU A 342 23.28 5.28 -13.87
CA GLU A 342 23.42 4.00 -13.16
C GLU A 342 23.69 2.82 -14.12
N ILE A 343 23.14 2.88 -15.34
CA ILE A 343 23.28 1.84 -16.36
C ILE A 343 24.56 2.01 -17.18
N LYS A 344 24.86 3.23 -17.63
CA LYS A 344 25.92 3.51 -18.61
C LYS A 344 27.19 4.08 -18.01
N GLY A 345 27.17 4.52 -16.75
CA GLY A 345 28.32 5.17 -16.13
C GLY A 345 28.76 6.39 -16.95
N ASP A 346 30.07 6.51 -17.17
CA ASP A 346 30.68 7.62 -17.90
C ASP A 346 30.18 7.75 -19.36
N GLU A 347 29.71 6.66 -19.99
CA GLU A 347 29.14 6.71 -21.34
C GLU A 347 27.81 7.48 -21.40
N ALA A 348 27.21 7.81 -20.25
CA ALA A 348 26.05 8.69 -20.17
C ALA A 348 26.42 10.17 -20.35
N MET A 349 27.67 10.58 -20.06
CA MET A 349 28.05 11.99 -19.93
C MET A 349 27.67 12.86 -21.15
N PRO A 350 28.01 12.48 -22.40
CA PRO A 350 27.71 13.33 -23.56
C PRO A 350 26.21 13.54 -23.77
N ARG A 351 25.39 12.56 -23.36
CA ARG A 351 23.93 12.63 -23.47
C ARG A 351 23.32 13.53 -22.39
N LEU A 352 23.87 13.46 -21.18
CA LEU A 352 23.46 14.30 -20.06
C LEU A 352 23.82 15.78 -20.32
N GLU A 353 25.02 16.03 -20.84
CA GLU A 353 25.47 17.37 -21.26
C GLU A 353 24.56 17.96 -22.34
N ALA A 354 24.33 17.20 -23.42
CA ALA A 354 23.47 17.66 -24.51
C ALA A 354 22.01 17.92 -24.06
N HIS A 355 21.50 17.21 -23.06
CA HIS A 355 20.17 17.48 -22.51
C HIS A 355 20.14 18.73 -21.63
N LEU A 356 21.25 19.03 -20.94
CA LEU A 356 21.36 20.18 -20.05
C LEU A 356 21.29 21.52 -20.80
N ASP A 357 21.78 21.55 -22.04
CA ASP A 357 21.79 22.75 -22.88
C ASP A 357 20.39 23.33 -23.15
N ASP A 358 19.37 22.47 -23.21
CA ASP A 358 17.98 22.84 -23.53
C ASP A 358 17.01 22.71 -22.34
N GLU A 359 17.48 22.24 -21.18
CA GLU A 359 16.63 22.01 -20.01
C GLU A 359 16.42 23.30 -19.19
N THR A 360 15.19 23.50 -18.71
CA THR A 360 14.78 24.70 -17.95
C THR A 360 14.23 24.38 -16.56
N ALA A 361 13.95 23.12 -16.27
CA ALA A 361 13.46 22.70 -14.97
C ALA A 361 14.62 22.52 -13.98
N ASP A 362 14.64 23.36 -12.93
CA ASP A 362 15.65 23.35 -11.87
C ASP A 362 15.89 21.95 -11.26
N GLU A 363 14.82 21.17 -11.05
CA GLU A 363 14.90 19.81 -10.50
C GLU A 363 15.70 18.87 -11.43
N VAL A 364 15.55 19.00 -12.75
CA VAL A 364 16.26 18.17 -13.74
C VAL A 364 17.71 18.61 -13.84
N ILE A 365 17.95 19.92 -13.93
CA ILE A 365 19.29 20.53 -13.95
C ILE A 365 20.09 20.09 -12.73
N ALA A 366 19.49 20.19 -11.53
CA ALA A 366 20.14 19.80 -10.28
C ALA A 366 20.44 18.30 -10.21
N GLU A 367 19.54 17.45 -10.69
CA GLU A 367 19.76 15.99 -10.72
C GLU A 367 20.87 15.63 -11.70
N ILE A 368 20.89 16.20 -12.92
CA ILE A 368 21.94 15.97 -13.91
C ILE A 368 23.30 16.44 -13.38
N ALA A 369 23.37 17.64 -12.82
CA ALA A 369 24.61 18.19 -12.28
C ALA A 369 25.18 17.31 -11.17
N ASP A 370 24.33 16.79 -10.27
CA ASP A 370 24.77 15.87 -9.22
C ASP A 370 25.27 14.54 -9.77
N VAL A 371 24.54 13.96 -10.72
CA VAL A 371 24.92 12.72 -11.41
C VAL A 371 26.27 12.86 -12.10
N MET A 372 26.49 13.93 -12.87
CA MET A 372 27.76 14.19 -13.56
C MET A 372 28.92 14.37 -12.58
N LYS A 373 28.68 15.03 -11.44
CA LYS A 373 29.66 15.16 -10.36
C LYS A 373 30.02 13.81 -9.73
N HIS A 374 29.09 12.86 -9.68
CA HIS A 374 29.37 11.51 -9.17
C HIS A 374 30.17 10.66 -10.18
N LEU A 375 29.82 10.72 -11.46
CA LEU A 375 30.54 10.02 -12.54
C LEU A 375 32.01 10.45 -12.60
N SER A 376 32.27 11.76 -12.66
CA SER A 376 33.64 12.33 -12.73
C SER A 376 34.54 12.03 -11.53
N ARG A 377 33.98 11.68 -10.37
CA ARG A 377 34.73 11.25 -9.18
C ARG A 377 35.16 9.79 -9.25
N THR A 378 34.37 8.95 -9.92
CA THR A 378 34.63 7.51 -10.04
C THR A 378 35.81 7.23 -10.98
N THR A 379 36.09 8.12 -11.94
CA THR A 379 37.23 8.04 -12.86
C THR A 379 38.58 8.43 -12.23
N ARG A 380 38.60 9.05 -11.03
CA ARG A 380 39.82 9.55 -10.36
C ARG A 380 40.38 8.62 -9.26
N LEU A 381 39.79 7.44 -9.09
CA LEU A 381 40.25 6.35 -8.22
C LEU A 381 40.59 5.15 -9.10
#